data_AF-A0A8J2HIW6-F1
#
_entry.id   AF-A0A8J2HIW6-F1
#
_cell.length_a   1.000
_cell.length_b   1.000
_cell.length_c   1.000
_cell.angle_alpha   90.00
_cell.angle_beta   90.00
_cell.angle_gamma   90.00
#
_symmetry.space_group_name_H-M   'P 1'
#
loop_
_entity.id
_entity.type
_entity.pdbx_description
1 polymer ?
#
loop_
_entity_poly.entity_id
_entity_poly.type
_entity_poly.pdbx_seq_one_letter_code
_entity_poly.pdbx_strand_id
1 'polypeptide(L)'
;IELGQPGSNVFVTSDQWIAAEATKSFTAMTTSLLVSVFPTDQLIKSNYKGGPPKNAIDKTVIHTGLENTNELKAIKEAVQQRFKKQFNQAEFGKCINVKCNKLRSEALKKKPKTEDPPKDTKENKPSDS
;
A
#
# COMPACT_ATOMS: atom_id res chain seq x y z
N ILE A 1 5.93 9.17 18.99
CA ILE A 1 6.53 10.31 18.25
C ILE A 1 5.46 10.86 17.32
N GLU A 2 5.14 12.14 17.43
CA GLU A 2 4.21 12.81 16.51
C GLU A 2 4.94 13.15 15.20
N LEU A 3 4.30 12.92 14.05
CA LEU A 3 4.85 13.20 12.73
C LEU A 3 4.41 14.58 12.22
N GLY A 4 5.25 15.22 11.41
CA GLY A 4 4.91 16.50 10.76
C GLY A 4 5.00 17.68 11.71
N GLN A 5 3.98 18.54 11.69
CA GLN A 5 3.86 19.66 12.63
C GLN A 5 3.18 19.26 13.96
N PRO A 6 3.48 19.96 15.07
CA PRO A 6 2.74 19.79 16.33
C PRO A 6 1.23 19.93 16.12
N GLY A 7 0.46 18.97 16.64
CA GLY A 7 -1.00 18.92 16.48
C GLY A 7 -1.49 18.18 15.22
N SER A 8 -0.60 17.52 14.47
CA SER A 8 -0.99 16.62 13.38
C SER A 8 -1.78 15.42 13.90
N ASN A 9 -1.61 15.04 15.17
CA ASN A 9 -2.20 13.86 15.79
C ASN A 9 -1.87 12.54 15.07
N VAL A 10 -0.77 12.50 14.32
CA VAL A 10 -0.32 11.29 13.60
C VAL A 10 0.91 10.75 14.30
N PHE A 11 0.78 9.58 14.90
CA PHE A 11 1.81 9.03 15.78
C PHE A 11 2.43 7.76 15.22
N VAL A 12 3.73 7.62 15.45
CA VAL A 12 4.46 6.36 15.30
C VAL A 12 5.18 6.03 16.61
N THR A 13 5.49 4.76 16.82
CA THR A 13 6.35 4.32 17.93
C THR A 13 7.78 4.87 17.77
N SER A 14 8.54 4.88 18.87
CA SER A 14 9.94 5.30 18.84
C SER A 14 10.77 4.46 17.86
N ASP A 15 10.60 3.14 17.89
CA ASP A 15 11.36 2.23 17.04
C ASP A 15 11.04 2.41 15.56
N GLN A 16 9.75 2.61 15.23
CA GLN A 16 9.34 2.93 13.86
C GLN A 16 9.94 4.25 13.37
N TRP A 17 9.98 5.27 14.23
CA TRP A 17 10.62 6.53 13.92
C TRP A 17 12.11 6.36 13.65
N ILE A 18 12.85 5.73 14.57
CA ILE A 18 14.30 5.49 14.46
C ILE A 18 14.61 4.71 13.17
N ALA A 19 13.84 3.66 12.88
CA ALA A 19 14.03 2.86 11.67
C ALA A 19 13.78 3.65 10.38
N ALA A 20 12.72 4.48 10.35
CA ALA A 20 12.43 5.35 9.21
C ALA A 20 13.50 6.44 9.04
N GLU A 21 13.92 7.04 10.15
CA GLU A 21 14.91 8.10 10.18
C GLU A 21 16.29 7.60 9.69
N ALA A 22 16.70 6.39 10.06
CA ALA A 22 17.96 5.79 9.65
C ALA A 22 18.09 5.54 8.13
N THR A 23 17.00 5.67 7.36
CA THR A 23 17.04 5.47 5.91
C THR A 23 17.83 6.57 5.18
N LYS A 24 18.44 6.20 4.04
CA LYS A 24 19.35 7.08 3.27
C LYS A 24 18.65 7.94 2.20
N SER A 25 17.36 7.74 1.97
CA SER A 25 16.60 8.46 0.94
C SER A 25 15.20 8.83 1.41
N PHE A 26 14.68 9.94 0.87
CA PHE A 26 13.32 10.38 1.18
C PHE A 26 12.27 9.33 0.77
N THR A 27 12.50 8.60 -0.32
CA THR A 27 11.61 7.52 -0.77
C THR A 27 11.59 6.35 0.21
N ALA A 28 12.76 5.94 0.73
CA ALA A 28 12.85 4.88 1.72
C ALA A 28 12.17 5.29 3.04
N MET A 29 12.45 6.50 3.54
CA MET A 29 11.78 7.04 4.73
C MET A 29 10.27 7.09 4.54
N THR A 30 9.80 7.60 3.39
CA THR A 30 8.37 7.65 3.05
C THR A 30 7.76 6.26 3.13
N THR A 31 8.37 5.24 2.51
CA THR A 31 7.82 3.88 2.54
C THR A 31 7.82 3.24 3.93
N SER A 32 8.81 3.57 4.77
CA SER A 32 8.89 3.08 6.15
C SER A 32 7.78 3.69 7.02
N LEU A 33 7.59 5.00 6.94
CA LEU A 33 6.51 5.68 7.65
C LEU A 33 5.13 5.27 7.13
N LEU A 34 4.99 5.09 5.81
CA LEU A 34 3.72 4.70 5.20
C LEU A 34 3.16 3.39 5.79
N VAL A 35 4.01 2.37 5.96
CA VAL A 35 3.58 1.10 6.57
C VAL A 35 3.46 1.14 8.09
N SER A 36 4.03 2.17 8.73
CA SER A 36 3.91 2.37 10.17
C SER A 36 2.61 3.08 10.53
N VAL A 37 2.15 3.99 9.66
CA VAL A 37 0.95 4.82 9.89
C VAL A 37 -0.31 4.19 9.31
N PHE A 38 -0.24 3.60 8.11
CA PHE A 38 -1.41 3.02 7.45
C PHE A 38 -1.45 1.50 7.62
N PRO A 39 -2.62 0.93 7.97
CA PRO A 39 -2.85 -0.50 7.90
C PRO A 39 -2.56 -1.06 6.49
N THR A 40 -1.98 -2.26 6.44
CA THR A 40 -1.62 -2.90 5.16
C THR A 40 -2.85 -3.09 4.25
N ASP A 41 -4.00 -3.47 4.81
CA ASP A 41 -5.25 -3.66 4.05
C ASP A 41 -5.76 -2.37 3.42
N GLN A 42 -5.56 -1.23 4.10
CA GLN A 42 -5.88 0.08 3.54
C GLN A 42 -4.94 0.40 2.38
N LEU A 43 -3.63 0.18 2.53
CA LEU A 43 -2.65 0.45 1.48
C LEU A 43 -2.88 -0.39 0.22
N ILE A 44 -3.31 -1.65 0.36
CA ILE A 44 -3.68 -2.54 -0.75
C ILE A 44 -4.85 -1.96 -1.55
N LYS A 45 -5.83 -1.36 -0.87
CA LYS A 45 -7.01 -0.75 -1.50
C LYS A 45 -6.78 0.69 -1.98
N SER A 46 -5.60 1.25 -1.71
CA SER A 46 -5.31 2.67 -1.97
C SER A 46 -4.28 2.89 -3.08
N ASN A 47 -4.22 4.13 -3.54
CA ASN A 47 -3.15 4.69 -4.36
C ASN A 47 -2.93 6.17 -3.98
N TYR A 48 -1.94 6.85 -4.57
CA TYR A 48 -1.68 8.26 -4.25
C TYR A 48 -2.87 9.19 -4.58
N LYS A 49 -3.42 9.17 -5.80
CA LYS A 49 -4.48 10.10 -6.26
C LYS A 49 -5.91 9.58 -6.15
N GLY A 50 -6.09 8.30 -5.85
CA GLY A 50 -7.34 7.56 -5.95
C GLY A 50 -7.71 7.20 -7.40
N GLY A 51 -8.94 6.71 -7.58
CA GLY A 51 -9.51 6.38 -8.88
C GLY A 51 -9.10 5.01 -9.43
N PRO A 52 -9.50 4.70 -10.68
CA PRO A 52 -9.19 3.42 -11.31
C PRO A 52 -7.69 3.29 -11.62
N PRO A 53 -7.13 2.07 -11.61
CA PRO A 53 -5.77 1.85 -12.07
C PRO A 53 -5.64 2.28 -13.54
N LYS A 54 -4.60 3.08 -13.86
CA LYS A 54 -4.40 3.62 -15.21
C LYS A 54 -4.36 2.55 -16.31
N ASN A 55 -3.84 1.36 -15.98
CA ASN A 55 -3.59 0.29 -16.94
C ASN A 55 -4.44 -0.97 -16.64
N ALA A 56 -5.48 -0.87 -15.82
CA ALA A 56 -6.33 -2.03 -15.57
C ALA A 56 -7.27 -2.25 -16.77
N ILE A 57 -7.37 -3.52 -17.18
CA ILE A 57 -8.36 -3.99 -18.16
C ILE A 57 -9.76 -3.74 -17.60
N ASP A 58 -9.95 -4.02 -16.32
CA ASP A 58 -11.17 -3.74 -15.58
C ASP A 58 -11.03 -2.43 -14.77
N LYS A 59 -11.78 -1.39 -15.18
CA LYS A 59 -11.82 -0.08 -14.50
C LYS A 59 -12.83 -0.02 -13.37
N THR A 60 -13.54 -1.11 -13.06
CA THR A 60 -14.49 -1.16 -11.93
C THR A 60 -13.78 -1.13 -10.58
N VAL A 61 -12.52 -1.55 -10.52
CA VAL A 61 -11.69 -1.44 -9.31
C VAL A 61 -11.34 0.02 -9.09
N ILE A 62 -11.88 0.62 -8.03
CA ILE A 62 -11.58 1.99 -7.61
C ILE A 62 -10.71 1.95 -6.35
N HIS A 63 -9.60 2.69 -6.40
CA HIS A 63 -8.71 2.85 -5.26
C HIS A 63 -9.01 4.14 -4.49
N THR A 64 -8.86 4.07 -3.17
CA THR A 64 -8.91 5.25 -2.30
C THR A 64 -7.65 6.09 -2.50
N GLY A 65 -7.80 7.41 -2.59
CA GLY A 65 -6.68 8.35 -2.71
C GLY A 65 -6.08 8.73 -1.36
N LEU A 66 -4.76 8.68 -1.24
CA LEU A 66 -4.04 9.05 -0.01
C LEU A 66 -3.59 10.52 0.00
N GLU A 67 -3.51 11.19 -1.16
CA GLU A 67 -2.92 12.54 -1.34
C GLU A 67 -3.42 13.58 -0.33
N ASN A 68 -4.71 13.53 0.04
CA ASN A 68 -5.33 14.53 0.91
C ASN A 68 -5.49 14.09 2.38
N THR A 69 -5.07 12.88 2.72
CA THR A 69 -5.15 12.36 4.10
C THR A 69 -4.24 13.14 5.04
N ASN A 70 -4.66 13.29 6.29
CA ASN A 70 -3.88 14.00 7.31
C ASN A 70 -2.56 13.26 7.60
N GLU A 71 -2.65 11.93 7.63
CA GLU A 71 -1.55 10.98 7.77
C GLU A 71 -0.49 11.19 6.70
N LEU A 72 -0.89 11.28 5.42
CA LEU A 72 0.09 11.46 4.35
C LEU A 72 0.70 12.87 4.36
N LYS A 73 -0.07 13.90 4.77
CA LYS A 73 0.48 15.26 4.96
C LYS A 73 1.55 15.26 6.06
N ALA A 74 1.27 14.65 7.20
CA ALA A 74 2.23 14.54 8.31
C ALA A 74 3.50 13.77 7.90
N ILE A 75 3.36 12.65 7.18
CA ILE A 75 4.50 11.91 6.61
C ILE A 75 5.30 12.81 5.65
N LYS A 76 4.62 13.48 4.73
CA LYS A 76 5.25 14.35 3.74
C LYS A 76 6.07 15.45 4.42
N GLU A 77 5.50 16.11 5.41
CA GLU A 77 6.18 17.16 6.19
C GLU A 77 7.43 16.62 6.89
N ALA A 78 7.31 15.50 7.62
CA ALA A 78 8.45 14.88 8.31
C ALA A 78 9.59 14.52 7.33
N VAL A 79 9.23 13.96 6.17
CA VAL A 79 10.20 13.60 5.11
C VAL A 79 10.83 14.84 4.49
N GLN A 80 10.03 15.89 4.20
CA GLN A 80 10.51 17.15 3.64
C GLN A 80 11.47 17.87 4.59
N GLN A 81 11.20 17.86 5.89
CA GLN A 81 12.06 18.48 6.90
C GLN A 81 13.44 17.82 6.94
N ARG A 82 13.52 16.49 6.80
CA ARG A 82 14.78 15.75 6.76
C ARG A 82 15.52 15.87 5.43
N PHE A 83 14.79 15.76 4.32
CA PHE A 83 15.36 15.68 2.96
C PHE A 83 15.12 16.94 2.12
N LYS A 84 15.26 18.12 2.70
CA LYS A 84 14.89 19.43 2.08
C LYS A 84 15.36 19.61 0.64
N LYS A 85 16.61 19.25 0.34
CA LYS A 85 17.21 19.44 -1.00
C LYS A 85 16.92 18.30 -1.98
N GLN A 86 16.56 17.12 -1.48
CA GLN A 86 16.38 15.90 -2.27
C GLN A 86 14.90 15.58 -2.51
N PHE A 87 14.00 16.21 -1.75
CA PHE A 87 12.57 15.93 -1.86
C PHE A 87 12.04 16.33 -3.23
N ASN A 88 11.41 15.37 -3.90
CA ASN A 88 10.72 15.57 -5.17
C ASN A 88 9.26 15.11 -5.04
N GLN A 89 8.32 16.03 -5.32
CA GLN A 89 6.88 15.76 -5.17
C GLN A 89 6.38 14.65 -6.11
N ALA A 90 6.87 14.61 -7.35
CA ALA A 90 6.45 13.61 -8.32
C ALA A 90 6.95 12.21 -7.92
N GLU A 91 8.20 12.13 -7.46
CA GLU A 91 8.79 10.88 -6.97
C GLU A 91 8.16 10.42 -5.65
N PHE A 92 7.76 11.35 -4.77
CA PHE A 92 6.99 11.04 -3.56
C PHE A 92 5.67 10.33 -3.89
N GLY A 93 4.87 10.87 -4.82
CA GLY A 93 3.65 10.21 -5.28
C GLY A 93 3.93 8.85 -5.96
N LYS A 94 5.01 8.76 -6.74
CA LYS A 94 5.42 7.52 -7.42
C LYS A 94 5.80 6.42 -6.42
N CYS A 95 6.58 6.73 -5.37
CA CYS A 95 7.04 5.72 -4.42
C CYS A 95 5.89 5.12 -3.61
N ILE A 96 4.86 5.93 -3.27
CA ILE A 96 3.63 5.46 -2.61
C ILE A 96 2.91 4.45 -3.51
N ASN A 97 2.70 4.79 -4.79
CA ASN A 97 2.06 3.88 -5.73
C ASN A 97 2.85 2.58 -5.91
N VAL A 98 4.18 2.65 -6.00
CA VAL A 98 5.05 1.47 -6.08
C VAL A 98 4.88 0.59 -4.84
N LYS A 99 4.83 1.18 -3.64
CA LYS A 99 4.64 0.43 -2.40
C LYS A 99 3.26 -0.21 -2.32
N CYS A 100 2.18 0.51 -2.64
CA CYS A 100 0.83 -0.06 -2.70
C CYS A 100 0.75 -1.23 -3.70
N ASN A 101 1.30 -1.07 -4.90
CA ASN A 101 1.35 -2.13 -5.91
C ASN A 101 2.12 -3.36 -5.40
N LYS A 102 3.27 -3.16 -4.74
CA LYS A 102 4.05 -4.25 -4.16
C LYS A 102 3.24 -5.02 -3.11
N LEU A 103 2.56 -4.33 -2.20
CA LEU A 103 1.70 -4.95 -1.19
C LEU A 103 0.54 -5.73 -1.81
N ARG A 104 -0.09 -5.21 -2.86
CA ARG A 104 -1.13 -5.94 -3.62
C ARG A 104 -0.60 -7.23 -4.22
N SER A 105 0.56 -7.16 -4.89
CA SER A 105 1.20 -8.34 -5.48
C SER A 105 1.57 -9.38 -4.42
N GLU A 106 2.02 -8.96 -3.24
CA GLU A 106 2.31 -9.85 -2.13
C GLU A 106 1.04 -10.48 -1.54
N ALA A 107 -0.05 -9.72 -1.42
CA ALA A 107 -1.34 -10.24 -0.95
C ALA A 107 -1.94 -11.29 -1.91
N LEU A 108 -1.78 -11.09 -3.22
CA LEU A 108 -2.21 -12.08 -4.23
C LEU A 108 -1.41 -13.39 -4.14
N LYS A 109 -0.10 -13.31 -3.86
CA LYS A 109 0.74 -14.50 -3.68
C LYS A 109 0.43 -15.29 -2.41
N LYS A 110 -0.09 -14.62 -1.37
CA LYS A 110 -0.41 -15.23 -0.07
C LYS A 110 -1.77 -15.93 -0.04
N LYS A 111 -2.65 -15.70 -1.00
CA LYS A 111 -3.88 -16.48 -1.13
C LYS A 111 -3.51 -17.88 -1.63
N PRO A 112 -3.70 -18.97 -0.85
CA PRO A 112 -3.57 -20.31 -1.40
C PRO A 112 -4.55 -20.48 -2.56
N LYS A 113 -4.12 -21.20 -3.60
CA LYS A 113 -5.03 -21.72 -4.63
C LYS A 113 -6.02 -22.66 -3.93
N THR A 114 -7.23 -22.19 -3.71
CA THR A 114 -8.41 -22.97 -3.35
C THR A 114 -9.48 -22.35 -4.27
N GLU A 115 -10.17 -23.07 -5.17
CA GLU A 115 -10.57 -24.47 -5.22
C GLU A 115 -10.50 -24.94 -6.68
N ASP A 116 -10.02 -26.16 -6.92
CA ASP A 116 -10.35 -26.87 -8.16
C ASP A 116 -11.87 -27.12 -8.17
N PRO A 117 -12.56 -26.97 -9.31
CA PRO A 117 -13.98 -27.31 -9.40
C PRO A 117 -14.18 -28.80 -9.05
N PRO A 118 -15.31 -29.17 -8.41
CA PRO A 118 -15.61 -30.56 -8.14
C PRO A 118 -15.59 -31.34 -9.46
N LYS A 119 -14.69 -32.32 -9.52
CA LYS A 119 -14.57 -33.26 -10.64
C LYS A 119 -15.84 -34.11 -10.60
N ASP A 120 -16.76 -33.87 -11.54
CA ASP A 120 -17.95 -34.69 -11.75
C ASP A 120 -17.57 -36.18 -11.71
N THR A 121 -17.96 -36.86 -10.65
CA THR A 121 -17.99 -38.32 -10.58
C THR A 121 -19.04 -38.79 -11.57
N LYS A 122 -18.59 -39.18 -12.76
CA LYS A 122 -19.34 -40.10 -13.63
C LYS A 122 -19.52 -41.42 -12.89
N GLU A 123 -20.67 -41.61 -12.24
CA GLU A 123 -21.12 -42.93 -11.84
C GLU A 123 -21.90 -43.59 -12.98
N ASN A 124 -21.20 -44.52 -13.62
CA ASN A 124 -21.63 -45.81 -14.16
C ASN A 124 -23.10 -46.00 -14.59
N LYS A 125 -23.23 -46.10 -15.91
CA LYS A 125 -24.15 -46.99 -16.64
C LYS A 125 -24.06 -48.43 -16.09
N PRO A 126 -25.19 -49.12 -15.87
CA PRO A 126 -25.28 -50.56 -16.11
C PRO A 126 -25.99 -50.79 -17.46
N SER A 127 -25.32 -51.49 -18.35
CA SER A 127 -25.93 -52.19 -19.47
C SER A 127 -26.52 -53.52 -19.01
N ASP A 128 -27.50 -53.98 -19.80
CA ASP A 128 -28.06 -55.34 -19.91
C ASP A 128 -29.11 -55.79 -18.88
N SER A 129 -30.39 -55.72 -19.29
CA SER A 129 -31.14 -56.88 -19.83
C SER A 129 -32.47 -56.44 -20.44
#